data_AF-A0A3C1WIA0-F1
#
_entry.id   AF-A0A3C1WIA0-F1
#
_cell.length_a   1.000
_cell.length_b   1.000
_cell.length_c   1.000
_cell.angle_alpha   90.00
_cell.angle_beta   90.00
_cell.angle_gamma   90.00
#
_symmetry.space_group_name_H-M   'P 1'
#
loop_
_entity.id
_entity.type
_entity.pdbx_description
1 polymer ?
#
loop_
_entity_poly.entity_id
_entity_poly.type
_entity_poly.pdbx_seq_one_letter_code
_entity_poly.pdbx_strand_id
1 'polypeptide(L)'
;MAHPDRRRAENIAGDFYVDDTCIDCDTCRWLAPETFTAKGGQSAVFAQPQTPAQRHDAFIAMAACPTASIGTERPDPGFARVRSEFPVPVDLDGDVLYCGYHSEKSFGAASYFLPRPQGNILVDCPREAAPLVKRLESLGGVSHMFLT
;
A
#
# COMPACT_ATOMS: atom_id res chain seq x y z
N MET A 1 -11.17 3.92 6.16
CA MET A 1 -11.58 2.99 5.10
C MET A 1 -12.37 3.82 4.11
N ALA A 2 -12.26 3.52 2.82
CA ALA A 2 -12.90 4.31 1.80
C ALA A 2 -14.42 4.22 1.91
N HIS A 3 -15.10 5.31 1.58
CA HIS A 3 -16.55 5.41 1.61
C HIS A 3 -17.11 5.54 0.19
N PRO A 4 -17.99 4.62 -0.27
CA PRO A 4 -18.57 4.68 -1.62
C PRO A 4 -19.28 6.01 -1.92
N ASP A 5 -19.95 6.59 -0.92
CA ASP A 5 -20.69 7.86 -1.06
C ASP A 5 -19.77 9.08 -1.23
N ARG A 6 -18.47 8.91 -0.96
CA ARG A 6 -17.42 9.93 -1.13
C ARG A 6 -16.55 9.68 -2.35
N ARG A 7 -16.96 8.73 -3.22
CA ARG A 7 -16.25 8.40 -4.46
C ARG A 7 -16.10 9.65 -5.32
N ARG A 8 -14.87 9.91 -5.75
CA ARG A 8 -14.58 11.05 -6.62
C ARG A 8 -15.15 10.84 -8.03
N ALA A 9 -15.61 11.92 -8.65
CA ALA A 9 -16.12 11.90 -10.03
C ALA A 9 -15.02 11.66 -11.08
N GLU A 10 -13.75 11.87 -10.70
CA GLU A 10 -12.58 11.66 -11.54
C GLU A 10 -12.26 10.19 -11.79
N ASN A 11 -12.77 9.29 -10.93
CA ASN A 11 -12.65 7.85 -11.14
C ASN A 11 -13.46 7.44 -12.37
N ILE A 12 -12.94 6.49 -13.15
CA ILE A 12 -13.77 5.75 -14.08
C ILE A 12 -14.72 4.80 -13.31
N ALA A 13 -15.80 4.38 -13.96
CA ALA A 13 -16.70 3.38 -13.41
C ALA A 13 -15.99 2.03 -13.19
N GLY A 14 -16.42 1.28 -12.17
CA GLY A 14 -15.92 -0.07 -11.88
C GLY A 14 -15.72 -0.34 -10.39
N ASP A 15 -15.08 -1.46 -10.08
CA ASP A 15 -14.98 -1.96 -8.71
C ASP A 15 -14.04 -1.09 -7.85
N PHE A 16 -12.82 -0.81 -8.31
CA PHE A 16 -11.89 0.04 -7.58
C PHE A 16 -12.26 1.51 -7.70
N TYR A 17 -12.06 2.25 -6.61
CA TYR A 17 -12.24 3.70 -6.58
C TYR A 17 -11.34 4.37 -5.54
N VAL A 18 -11.12 5.67 -5.74
CA VAL A 18 -10.56 6.59 -4.75
C VAL A 18 -11.64 7.55 -4.27
N ASP A 19 -11.78 7.72 -2.96
CA ASP A 19 -12.67 8.72 -2.37
C ASP A 19 -11.97 10.06 -2.11
N ASP A 20 -12.74 11.08 -1.74
CA ASP A 20 -12.26 12.45 -1.55
C ASP A 20 -11.41 12.66 -0.28
N THR A 21 -11.19 11.62 0.55
CA THR A 21 -10.25 11.69 1.69
C THR A 21 -8.79 11.56 1.25
N CYS A 22 -8.54 11.34 -0.05
CA CYS A 22 -7.20 11.23 -0.60
C CYS A 22 -6.37 12.50 -0.33
N ILE A 23 -5.15 12.36 0.15
CA ILE A 23 -4.24 13.49 0.41
C ILE A 23 -3.21 13.73 -0.70
N ASP A 24 -3.39 13.11 -1.87
CA ASP A 24 -2.48 13.22 -3.02
C ASP A 24 -1.02 12.79 -2.79
N CYS A 25 -0.78 11.89 -1.82
CA CYS A 25 0.55 11.38 -1.44
C CYS A 25 1.29 10.51 -2.49
N ASP A 26 0.78 10.39 -3.71
CA ASP A 26 1.36 9.59 -4.82
C ASP A 26 1.48 8.06 -4.62
N THR A 27 1.34 7.55 -3.39
CA THR A 27 1.60 6.14 -3.03
C THR A 27 1.01 5.11 -3.99
N CYS A 28 -0.26 5.26 -4.37
CA CYS A 28 -0.93 4.31 -5.25
C CYS A 28 -0.47 4.39 -6.72
N ARG A 29 0.07 5.53 -7.15
CA ARG A 29 0.46 5.76 -8.54
C ARG A 29 1.78 5.10 -8.88
N TRP A 30 2.72 5.01 -7.93
CA TRP A 30 3.94 4.24 -8.15
C TRP A 30 3.76 2.74 -7.82
N LEU A 31 2.83 2.37 -6.93
CA LEU A 31 2.53 0.97 -6.64
C LEU A 31 1.70 0.28 -7.72
N ALA A 32 0.73 0.97 -8.31
CA ALA A 32 -0.16 0.42 -9.33
C ALA A 32 -0.40 1.46 -10.45
N PRO A 33 0.65 1.83 -11.22
CA PRO A 33 0.59 2.87 -12.25
C PRO A 33 -0.38 2.54 -13.38
N GLU A 34 -0.71 1.26 -13.59
CA GLU A 34 -1.69 0.85 -14.58
C GLU A 34 -3.15 1.07 -14.11
N THR A 35 -3.38 1.39 -12.83
CA THR A 35 -4.72 1.58 -12.24
C THR A 35 -4.97 3.02 -11.81
N PHE A 36 -3.98 3.66 -11.16
CA PHE A 36 -4.15 4.99 -10.56
C PHE A 36 -3.34 6.06 -11.30
N THR A 37 -3.94 7.25 -11.41
CA THR A 37 -3.29 8.43 -11.99
C THR A 37 -3.61 9.68 -11.17
N ALA A 38 -2.90 10.78 -11.44
CA ALA A 38 -3.17 12.08 -10.85
C ALA A 38 -4.25 12.80 -11.66
N LYS A 39 -5.37 13.16 -11.02
CA LYS A 39 -6.47 13.87 -11.69
C LYS A 39 -7.24 14.73 -10.68
N GLY A 40 -7.39 16.02 -10.98
CA GLY A 40 -8.11 16.97 -10.11
C GLY A 40 -7.43 17.19 -8.76
N GLY A 41 -6.10 17.16 -8.70
CA GLY A 41 -5.32 17.44 -7.48
C GLY A 41 -5.27 16.30 -6.45
N GLN A 42 -5.71 15.10 -6.81
CA GLN A 42 -5.69 13.89 -5.99
C GLN A 42 -5.54 12.66 -6.90
N SER A 43 -5.30 11.48 -6.33
CA SER A 43 -5.34 10.22 -7.08
C SER A 43 -6.76 9.83 -7.51
N ALA A 44 -6.87 9.19 -8.68
CA ALA A 44 -8.12 8.61 -9.19
C ALA A 44 -7.83 7.32 -9.96
N VAL A 45 -8.82 6.42 -10.02
CA VAL A 45 -8.75 5.24 -10.89
C VAL A 45 -9.02 5.67 -12.33
N PHE A 46 -8.06 5.44 -13.24
CA PHE A 46 -8.22 5.74 -14.67
C PHE A 46 -8.42 4.50 -15.53
N ALA A 47 -7.99 3.35 -15.03
CA ALA A 47 -8.21 2.04 -15.63
C ALA A 47 -8.48 1.02 -14.51
N GLN A 48 -9.49 0.18 -14.67
CA GLN A 48 -9.78 -0.88 -13.72
C GLN A 48 -8.79 -2.03 -13.95
N PRO A 49 -8.24 -2.67 -12.92
CA PRO A 49 -7.35 -3.81 -13.09
C PRO A 49 -8.09 -4.95 -13.79
N GLN A 50 -7.52 -5.46 -14.89
CA GLN A 50 -8.09 -6.51 -15.73
C GLN A 50 -7.42 -7.88 -15.52
N THR A 51 -6.21 -7.90 -14.94
CA THR A 51 -5.43 -9.12 -14.69
C THR A 51 -5.28 -9.41 -13.19
N PRO A 52 -5.00 -10.66 -12.79
CA PRO A 52 -4.70 -10.98 -11.40
C PRO A 52 -3.52 -10.18 -10.83
N ALA A 53 -2.49 -9.91 -11.65
CA ALA A 53 -1.33 -9.11 -11.26
C ALA A 53 -1.72 -7.64 -11.00
N GLN A 54 -2.43 -7.01 -11.94
CA GLN A 54 -2.91 -5.64 -11.75
C GLN A 54 -3.82 -5.50 -10.52
N ARG A 55 -4.66 -6.52 -10.26
CA ARG A 55 -5.55 -6.54 -9.10
C ARG A 55 -4.76 -6.70 -7.80
N HIS A 56 -3.69 -7.49 -7.81
CA HIS A 56 -2.76 -7.64 -6.69
C HIS A 56 -2.06 -6.31 -6.37
N ASP A 57 -1.48 -5.64 -7.38
CA ASP A 57 -0.84 -4.32 -7.23
C ASP A 57 -1.82 -3.27 -6.70
N ALA A 58 -3.06 -3.26 -7.22
CA ALA A 58 -4.11 -2.36 -6.74
C ALA A 58 -4.48 -2.62 -5.28
N PHE A 59 -4.47 -3.88 -4.82
CA PHE A 59 -4.66 -4.22 -3.42
C PHE A 59 -3.46 -3.84 -2.54
N ILE A 60 -2.23 -3.95 -3.05
CA ILE A 60 -1.02 -3.46 -2.38
C ILE A 60 -1.14 -1.94 -2.17
N ALA A 61 -1.50 -1.20 -3.23
CA ALA A 61 -1.77 0.24 -3.16
C ALA A 61 -2.89 0.58 -2.16
N MET A 62 -3.98 -0.19 -2.16
CA MET A 62 -5.09 -0.01 -1.22
C MET A 62 -4.67 -0.22 0.24
N ALA A 63 -3.85 -1.23 0.52
CA ALA A 63 -3.34 -1.51 1.87
C ALA A 63 -2.30 -0.46 2.33
N ALA A 64 -1.51 0.07 1.38
CA ALA A 64 -0.50 1.07 1.62
C ALA A 64 -1.06 2.49 1.79
N CYS A 65 -2.26 2.77 1.28
CA CYS A 65 -2.85 4.11 1.31
C CYS A 65 -2.93 4.68 2.75
N PRO A 66 -2.28 5.83 3.03
CA PRO A 66 -2.15 6.36 4.40
C PRO A 66 -3.49 6.80 5.01
N THR A 67 -4.42 7.24 4.17
CA THR A 67 -5.76 7.70 4.55
C THR A 67 -6.83 6.64 4.31
N ALA A 68 -6.44 5.45 3.82
CA ALA A 68 -7.34 4.37 3.43
C ALA A 68 -8.47 4.83 2.48
N SER A 69 -8.16 5.74 1.55
CA SER A 69 -9.09 6.36 0.59
C SER A 69 -9.38 5.51 -0.65
N ILE A 70 -8.67 4.39 -0.80
CA ILE A 70 -8.88 3.45 -1.90
C ILE A 70 -9.82 2.35 -1.43
N GLY A 71 -10.83 2.05 -2.23
CA GLY A 71 -11.85 1.05 -1.91
C GLY A 71 -12.24 0.19 -3.11
N THR A 72 -12.99 -0.87 -2.84
CA THR A 72 -13.71 -1.69 -3.82
C THR A 72 -15.21 -1.59 -3.55
N GLU A 73 -16.05 -1.71 -4.58
CA GLU A 73 -17.52 -1.70 -4.43
C GLU A 73 -18.00 -2.91 -3.64
N ARG A 74 -17.29 -4.04 -3.78
CA ARG A 74 -17.58 -5.28 -3.05
C ARG A 74 -16.36 -5.75 -2.27
N PRO A 75 -16.55 -6.34 -1.07
CA PRO A 75 -15.47 -7.01 -0.37
C PRO A 75 -14.83 -8.09 -1.24
N ASP A 76 -13.51 -8.06 -1.37
CA ASP A 76 -12.74 -9.06 -2.12
C ASP A 76 -11.78 -9.81 -1.17
N PRO A 77 -11.85 -11.16 -1.10
CA PRO A 77 -10.93 -11.96 -0.29
C PRO A 77 -9.44 -11.74 -0.63
N GLY A 78 -9.13 -11.34 -1.87
CA GLY A 78 -7.79 -10.98 -2.33
C GLY A 78 -7.17 -9.86 -1.51
N PHE A 79 -7.96 -8.91 -1.01
CA PHE A 79 -7.44 -7.84 -0.15
C PHE A 79 -6.94 -8.38 1.21
N ALA A 80 -7.67 -9.34 1.80
CA ALA A 80 -7.24 -9.96 3.04
C ALA A 80 -5.93 -10.75 2.86
N ARG A 81 -5.79 -11.43 1.72
CA ARG A 81 -4.56 -12.14 1.34
C ARG A 81 -3.38 -11.17 1.21
N VAL A 82 -3.52 -10.12 0.43
CA VAL A 82 -2.44 -9.12 0.21
C VAL A 82 -1.95 -8.50 1.52
N ARG A 83 -2.86 -8.17 2.46
CA ARG A 83 -2.45 -7.65 3.78
C ARG A 83 -1.54 -8.59 4.58
N SER A 84 -1.64 -9.90 4.36
CA SER A 84 -0.80 -10.91 5.00
C SER A 84 0.54 -11.15 4.30
N GLU A 85 0.72 -10.61 3.10
CA GLU A 85 1.96 -10.76 2.31
C GLU A 85 3.03 -9.75 2.75
N PHE A 86 2.64 -8.58 3.25
CA PHE A 86 3.57 -7.54 3.72
C PHE A 86 4.50 -7.99 4.86
N PRO A 87 5.80 -7.63 4.83
CA PRO A 87 6.44 -6.79 3.81
C PRO A 87 6.66 -7.58 2.50
N VAL A 88 6.56 -6.92 1.36
CA VAL A 88 6.65 -7.53 0.02
C VAL A 88 7.98 -7.21 -0.66
N PRO A 89 8.62 -8.14 -1.39
CA PRO A 89 9.87 -7.85 -2.10
C PRO A 89 9.72 -6.72 -3.11
N VAL A 90 10.70 -5.82 -3.18
CA VAL A 90 10.82 -4.82 -4.27
C VAL A 90 11.93 -5.16 -5.25
N ASP A 91 12.81 -6.09 -4.90
CA ASP A 91 13.86 -6.65 -5.73
C ASP A 91 13.64 -8.15 -5.97
N LEU A 92 14.40 -8.71 -6.92
CA LEU A 92 14.31 -10.12 -7.28
C LEU A 92 14.93 -11.03 -6.22
N ASP A 93 15.90 -10.50 -5.47
CA ASP A 93 16.66 -11.26 -4.47
C ASP A 93 15.96 -11.31 -3.10
N GLY A 94 14.96 -10.44 -2.86
CA GLY A 94 14.22 -10.38 -1.60
C GLY A 94 15.00 -9.74 -0.45
N ASP A 95 16.06 -9.00 -0.77
CA ASP A 95 16.92 -8.32 0.19
C ASP A 95 16.31 -6.99 0.67
N VAL A 96 15.39 -6.43 -0.11
CA VAL A 96 14.64 -5.22 0.24
C VAL A 96 13.15 -5.51 0.17
N LEU A 97 12.49 -5.44 1.34
CA LEU A 97 11.06 -5.67 1.46
C LEU A 97 10.34 -4.35 1.77
N TYR A 98 9.36 -3.97 0.96
CA TYR A 98 8.49 -2.83 1.20
C TYR A 98 7.42 -3.17 2.26
N CYS A 99 7.35 -2.36 3.31
CA CYS A 99 6.46 -2.63 4.44
C CYS A 99 5.00 -2.23 4.21
N GLY A 100 4.69 -1.38 3.22
CA GLY A 100 3.34 -0.87 3.06
C GLY A 100 2.88 -0.01 4.23
N TYR A 101 1.57 -0.03 4.50
CA TYR A 101 0.93 0.61 5.65
C TYR A 101 1.45 2.03 5.94
N HIS A 102 1.38 2.94 4.96
CA HIS A 102 1.87 4.31 5.15
C HIS A 102 1.07 5.06 6.22
N SER A 103 1.65 6.17 6.68
CA SER A 103 1.03 7.08 7.64
C SER A 103 0.64 8.40 6.98
N GLU A 104 -0.55 8.90 7.34
CA GLU A 104 -0.99 10.25 6.97
C GLU A 104 -0.02 11.31 7.53
N LYS A 105 0.55 11.05 8.72
CA LYS A 105 1.47 11.98 9.40
C LYS A 105 2.80 12.17 8.68
N SER A 106 3.20 11.20 7.85
CA SER A 106 4.42 11.28 7.03
C SER A 106 4.12 11.59 5.56
N PHE A 107 2.87 11.97 5.24
CA PHE A 107 2.42 12.24 3.88
C PHE A 107 2.75 11.10 2.89
N GLY A 108 2.69 9.85 3.35
CA GLY A 108 2.97 8.70 2.49
C GLY A 108 4.44 8.31 2.36
N ALA A 109 5.32 8.71 3.29
CA ALA A 109 6.68 8.19 3.34
C ALA A 109 6.69 6.64 3.44
N ALA A 110 7.51 6.01 2.60
CA ALA A 110 7.63 4.56 2.53
C ALA A 110 8.66 4.04 3.53
N SER A 111 8.40 2.85 4.06
CA SER A 111 9.32 2.15 4.96
C SER A 111 9.70 0.78 4.39
N TYR A 112 10.90 0.33 4.72
CA TYR A 112 11.49 -0.88 4.16
C TYR A 112 12.11 -1.75 5.24
N PHE A 113 12.06 -3.06 5.05
CA PHE A 113 12.67 -4.05 5.91
C PHE A 113 13.74 -4.81 5.14
N LEU A 114 14.94 -4.87 5.70
CA LEU A 114 16.11 -5.51 5.11
C LEU A 114 16.51 -6.70 5.98
N PRO A 115 16.17 -7.94 5.57
CA PRO A 115 16.59 -9.15 6.28
C PRO A 115 18.10 -9.36 6.14
N ARG A 116 18.81 -9.56 7.25
CA ARG A 116 20.27 -9.70 7.24
C ARG A 116 20.77 -10.67 8.32
N PRO A 117 21.81 -11.49 8.04
CA PRO A 117 22.38 -12.40 9.02
C PRO A 117 22.91 -11.71 10.29
N GLN A 118 23.34 -10.44 10.19
CA GLN A 118 23.88 -9.66 11.32
C GLN A 118 22.80 -8.90 12.11
N GLY A 119 21.51 -9.10 11.76
CA GLY A 119 20.38 -8.41 12.35
C GLY A 119 19.65 -7.54 11.34
N ASN A 120 18.33 -7.66 11.34
CA ASN A 120 17.47 -7.01 10.36
C ASN A 120 17.38 -5.50 10.60
N ILE A 121 17.21 -4.74 9.53
CA ILE A 121 17.06 -3.28 9.57
C ILE A 121 15.65 -2.90 9.15
N LEU A 122 15.03 -1.99 9.90
CA LEU A 122 13.83 -1.27 9.49
C LEU A 122 14.23 0.17 9.11
N VAL A 123 14.05 0.53 7.84
CA VAL A 123 14.25 1.89 7.32
C VAL A 123 12.92 2.61 7.38
N ASP A 124 12.88 3.70 8.15
CA ASP A 124 11.69 4.46 8.51
C ASP A 124 10.57 3.61 9.14
N CYS A 125 9.61 4.27 9.79
CA CYS A 125 8.57 3.57 10.53
C CYS A 125 7.25 3.53 9.74
N PRO A 126 6.73 2.32 9.41
CA PRO A 126 5.37 2.19 8.90
C PRO A 126 4.36 2.57 9.98
N ARG A 127 3.11 2.82 9.58
CA ARG A 127 2.01 2.84 10.55
C ARG A 127 1.88 1.45 11.17
N GLU A 128 1.68 1.41 12.48
CA GLU A 128 1.46 0.14 13.19
C GLU A 128 0.28 -0.62 12.59
N ALA A 129 0.56 -1.87 12.18
CA ALA A 129 -0.42 -2.80 11.66
C ALA A 129 -0.10 -4.21 12.18
N ALA A 130 -1.03 -4.80 12.95
CA ALA A 130 -0.83 -6.10 13.57
C ALA A 130 -0.37 -7.22 12.61
N PRO A 131 -0.86 -7.31 11.35
CA PRO A 131 -0.35 -8.30 10.39
C PRO A 131 1.13 -8.09 10.05
N LEU A 132 1.56 -6.83 9.86
CA LEU A 132 2.94 -6.50 9.56
C LEU A 132 3.84 -6.81 10.76
N VAL A 133 3.47 -6.39 11.97
CA VAL A 133 4.26 -6.63 13.19
C VAL A 133 4.52 -8.13 13.39
N LYS A 134 3.47 -8.96 13.34
CA LYS A 134 3.59 -10.42 13.46
C LYS A 134 4.53 -11.02 12.40
N ARG A 135 4.49 -10.46 11.18
CA ARG A 135 5.32 -10.95 10.09
C ARG A 135 6.79 -10.53 10.27
N LEU A 136 7.06 -9.29 10.67
CA LEU A 136 8.40 -8.84 11.02
C LEU A 136 8.99 -9.69 12.15
N GLU A 137 8.21 -10.01 13.19
CA GLU A 137 8.64 -10.93 14.27
C GLU A 137 8.99 -12.32 13.73
N SER A 138 8.15 -12.89 12.84
CA SER A 138 8.42 -14.19 12.22
C SER A 138 9.66 -14.21 11.31
N LEU A 139 10.09 -13.05 10.81
CA LEU A 139 11.29 -12.86 9.98
C LEU A 139 12.56 -12.60 10.83
N GLY A 140 12.50 -12.78 12.15
CA GLY A 140 13.62 -12.55 13.06
C GLY A 140 13.61 -11.19 13.76
N GLY A 141 12.49 -10.45 13.67
CA GLY A 141 12.31 -9.15 14.31
C GLY A 141 13.14 -8.04 13.68
N VAL A 142 13.21 -6.89 14.36
CA VAL A 142 14.00 -5.72 13.95
C VAL A 142 15.13 -5.52 14.94
N SER A 143 16.38 -5.48 14.45
CA SER A 143 17.55 -5.25 15.29
C SER A 143 17.99 -3.78 15.29
N HIS A 144 17.82 -3.10 14.17
CA HIS A 144 18.17 -1.68 14.02
C HIS A 144 17.06 -0.93 13.29
N MET A 145 16.89 0.33 13.65
CA MET A 145 16.03 1.26 12.92
C MET A 145 16.88 2.41 12.37
N PHE A 146 16.76 2.68 11.08
CA PHE A 146 17.38 3.81 10.41
C PHE A 146 16.30 4.81 10.03
N LEU A 147 16.45 6.07 10.45
CA LEU A 147 15.48 7.15 10.21
C LEU A 147 16.12 8.20 9.29
N THR A 148 15.40 8.61 8.24
CA THR A 148 15.88 9.58 7.25
C THR A 148 15.61 11.04 7.61
#